data_AF-S7QHC7-F1
#
_entry.id   AF-S7QHC7-F1
#
_cell.length_a   1.000
_cell.length_b   1.000
_cell.length_c   1.000
_cell.angle_alpha   90.00
_cell.angle_beta   90.00
_cell.angle_gamma   90.00
#
_symmetry.space_group_name_H-M   'P 1'
#
loop_
_entity.id
_entity.type
_entity.pdbx_description
1 polymer ?
#
loop_
_entity_poly.entity_id
_entity_poly.type
_entity_poly.pdbx_seq_one_letter_code
_entity_poly.pdbx_strand_id
1 'polypeptide(L)'
;MYENQLSSLQGTVVPVFYGLYETVHEGDTLGCLVLEDCGEPPAVIFPYLPVATRLTILRKLQEIHRCGIIHEDFRVPNVLLRGRDVRIIDFGRVSPHKGECKMEIRRDLTPWEHVIDVDCEDIYCYCEDFQIWSKNVTIGQSVFPPDGLPPQEAVDELISRRRTRFDNEDQRRMLFGRLREVSIELEKGIPIEDIKWDIVFIAGRPIRPASDYPPQEFIDSVLRRLSVYEGTDGTPQQVESILHILREAKLPLSDGSVTSEEVEAKVREALHFTNRDRVLHRTSIASH
;
A
#
# COMPACT_ATOMS: atom_id res chain seq x y z
N MET A 1 -21.87 19.11 11.43
CA MET A 1 -20.42 18.82 11.33
C MET A 1 -19.88 19.23 9.97
N TYR A 2 -20.23 18.51 8.90
CA TYR A 2 -19.80 18.82 7.54
C TYR A 2 -20.20 20.22 7.04
N GLU A 3 -21.44 20.67 7.30
CA GLU A 3 -21.90 22.01 6.91
C GLU A 3 -21.24 23.18 7.65
N ASN A 4 -20.65 22.92 8.82
CA ASN A 4 -20.18 23.97 9.72
C ASN A 4 -18.67 23.89 9.91
N GLN A 5 -18.20 23.20 10.94
CA GLN A 5 -16.79 23.20 11.35
C GLN A 5 -15.84 22.65 10.28
N LEU A 6 -16.31 21.74 9.42
CA LEU A 6 -15.50 21.14 8.35
C LEU A 6 -15.76 21.76 6.98
N SER A 7 -16.56 22.82 6.88
CA SER A 7 -16.95 23.42 5.59
C SER A 7 -15.76 23.88 4.76
N SER A 8 -14.75 24.47 5.39
CA SER A 8 -13.51 24.91 4.73
C SER A 8 -12.60 23.78 4.28
N LEU A 9 -12.87 22.55 4.72
CA LEU A 9 -12.05 21.35 4.48
C LEU A 9 -12.66 20.43 3.42
N GLN A 10 -13.86 20.75 2.91
CA GLN A 10 -14.56 19.93 1.93
C GLN A 10 -13.85 19.89 0.58
N GLY A 11 -13.83 18.71 -0.04
CA GLY A 11 -13.18 18.47 -1.32
C GLY A 11 -11.64 18.44 -1.24
N THR A 12 -11.05 18.67 -0.06
CA THR A 12 -9.61 18.60 0.17
C THR A 12 -9.30 17.59 1.26
N VAL A 13 -9.67 17.84 2.51
CA VAL A 13 -9.38 16.99 3.68
C VAL A 13 -10.52 16.02 3.93
N VAL A 14 -11.75 16.48 3.81
CA VAL A 14 -12.98 15.69 3.97
C VAL A 14 -13.78 15.70 2.65
N PRO A 15 -14.68 14.73 2.43
CA PRO A 15 -15.53 14.71 1.24
C PRO A 15 -16.34 16.01 1.08
N VAL A 16 -16.69 16.35 -0.17
CA VAL A 16 -17.78 17.32 -0.40
C VAL A 16 -19.08 16.77 0.17
N PHE A 17 -19.79 17.57 0.96
CA PHE A 17 -21.09 17.25 1.51
C PHE A 17 -22.19 17.81 0.61
N TYR A 18 -23.05 16.93 0.10
CA TYR A 18 -24.14 17.31 -0.78
C TYR A 18 -25.47 17.52 -0.04
N GLY A 19 -25.63 16.88 1.12
CA GLY A 19 -26.83 17.03 1.94
C GLY A 19 -27.02 15.90 2.93
N LEU A 20 -27.86 16.17 3.93
CA LEU A 20 -28.48 15.17 4.79
C LEU A 20 -29.98 15.16 4.47
N TYR A 21 -30.48 14.02 4.03
CA TYR A 21 -31.88 13.84 3.66
C TYR A 21 -32.55 12.92 4.67
N GLU A 22 -33.66 13.37 5.24
CA GLU A 22 -34.38 12.62 6.25
C GLU A 22 -35.77 12.26 5.73
N THR A 23 -36.21 11.03 6.02
CA THR A 23 -37.57 10.56 5.74
C THR A 23 -38.06 9.70 6.90
N VAL A 24 -39.37 9.62 7.07
CA VAL A 24 -39.98 8.66 7.99
C VAL A 24 -40.43 7.44 7.20
N HIS A 25 -40.03 6.25 7.61
CA HIS A 25 -40.43 4.98 7.02
C HIS A 25 -40.84 4.01 8.12
N GLU A 26 -42.07 3.48 8.04
CA GLU A 26 -42.64 2.54 9.02
C GLU A 26 -42.61 3.02 10.48
N GLY A 27 -42.58 4.34 10.70
CA GLY A 27 -42.54 4.95 12.04
C GLY A 27 -41.14 5.30 12.52
N ASP A 28 -40.09 4.87 11.81
CA ASP A 28 -38.69 5.19 12.11
C ASP A 28 -38.19 6.35 11.23
N THR A 29 -37.29 7.16 11.79
CA THR A 29 -36.60 8.22 11.02
C THR A 29 -35.36 7.64 10.38
N LEU A 30 -35.30 7.67 9.05
CA LEU A 30 -34.14 7.31 8.24
C LEU A 30 -33.43 8.57 7.77
N GLY A 31 -32.16 8.70 8.13
CA GLY A 31 -31.26 9.74 7.61
C GLY A 31 -30.32 9.17 6.54
N CYS A 32 -30.19 9.87 5.42
CA CYS A 32 -29.27 9.57 4.34
C CYS A 32 -28.27 10.73 4.18
N LEU A 33 -27.01 10.47 4.53
CA LEU A 33 -25.91 11.39 4.34
C LEU A 33 -25.30 11.16 2.96
N VAL A 34 -25.27 12.19 2.10
CA VAL A 34 -24.72 12.09 0.75
C VAL A 34 -23.42 12.87 0.67
N LEU A 35 -22.33 12.16 0.37
CA LEU A 35 -20.98 12.68 0.30
C LEU A 35 -20.34 12.37 -1.06
N GLU A 36 -19.27 13.09 -1.40
CA GLU A 36 -18.36 12.74 -2.49
C GLU A 36 -17.83 11.31 -2.33
N ASP A 37 -17.83 10.55 -3.43
CA ASP A 37 -17.10 9.29 -3.50
C ASP A 37 -15.60 9.59 -3.63
N CYS A 38 -14.84 9.24 -2.59
CA CYS A 38 -13.42 9.53 -2.46
C CYS A 38 -12.53 8.30 -2.62
N GLY A 39 -13.06 7.20 -3.15
CA GLY A 39 -12.33 5.94 -3.30
C GLY A 39 -12.48 5.02 -2.09
N GLU A 40 -11.45 4.20 -1.87
CA GLU A 40 -11.55 3.04 -0.98
C GLU A 40 -10.61 3.16 0.22
N PRO A 41 -10.94 2.51 1.36
CA PRO A 41 -10.01 2.39 2.46
C PRO A 41 -8.69 1.71 2.06
N PRO A 42 -7.56 2.07 2.68
CA PRO A 42 -6.32 1.36 2.46
C PRO A 42 -6.44 -0.12 2.83
N ALA A 43 -5.88 -0.99 2.00
CA ALA A 43 -5.90 -2.44 2.23
C ALA A 43 -4.95 -2.93 3.35
N VAL A 44 -4.18 -2.02 3.95
CA VAL A 44 -3.22 -2.30 5.01
C VAL A 44 -3.34 -1.27 6.13
N ILE A 45 -2.85 -1.63 7.33
CA ILE A 45 -2.79 -0.72 8.47
C ILE A 45 -1.83 0.46 8.23
N PHE A 46 -2.02 1.55 8.96
CA PHE A 46 -1.29 2.80 8.75
C PHE A 46 0.24 2.68 8.72
N PRO A 47 0.92 1.96 9.64
CA PRO A 47 2.38 1.77 9.57
C PRO A 47 2.88 1.20 8.22
N TYR A 48 2.03 0.44 7.55
CA TYR A 48 2.34 -0.23 6.29
C TYR A 48 1.91 0.58 5.06
N LEU A 49 1.46 1.82 5.22
CA LEU A 49 1.30 2.77 4.10
C LEU A 49 2.61 3.47 3.75
N PRO A 50 2.83 3.83 2.46
CA PRO A 50 3.97 4.62 2.05
C PRO A 50 4.18 5.83 2.96
N VAL A 51 5.43 6.16 3.26
CA VAL A 51 5.78 7.31 4.12
C VAL A 51 5.06 8.58 3.68
N ALA A 52 5.08 8.87 2.38
CA ALA A 52 4.42 10.05 1.82
C ALA A 52 2.91 10.06 2.08
N THR A 53 2.25 8.90 1.96
CA THR A 53 0.82 8.75 2.26
C THR A 53 0.54 8.94 3.75
N ARG A 54 1.34 8.34 4.63
CA ARG A 54 1.24 8.51 6.10
C ARG A 54 1.35 9.99 6.50
N LEU A 55 2.36 10.69 5.99
CA LEU A 55 2.54 12.13 6.23
C LEU A 55 1.35 12.95 5.73
N THR A 56 0.80 12.59 4.57
CA THR A 56 -0.38 13.27 4.00
C THR A 56 -1.60 13.08 4.89
N ILE A 57 -1.84 11.86 5.39
CA ILE A 57 -2.94 11.56 6.32
C ILE A 57 -2.78 12.38 7.61
N LEU A 58 -1.59 12.40 8.20
CA LEU A 58 -1.34 13.13 9.45
C LEU A 58 -1.51 14.65 9.30
N ARG A 59 -1.06 15.23 8.18
CA ARG A 59 -1.27 16.66 7.88
C ARG A 59 -2.75 16.99 7.74
N LYS A 60 -3.52 16.13 7.09
CA LYS A 60 -4.98 16.25 6.98
C LYS A 60 -5.68 16.16 8.34
N LEU A 61 -5.22 15.26 9.20
CA LEU A 61 -5.73 15.15 10.57
C LEU A 61 -5.39 16.40 11.39
N GLN A 62 -4.20 16.97 11.19
CA GLN A 62 -3.80 18.24 11.78
C GLN A 62 -4.70 19.41 11.33
N GLU A 63 -5.11 19.45 10.07
CA GLU A 63 -6.08 20.45 9.56
C GLU A 63 -7.45 20.31 10.24
N ILE A 64 -7.92 19.08 10.46
CA ILE A 64 -9.16 18.82 11.23
C ILE A 64 -9.02 19.37 12.66
N HIS A 65 -7.90 19.12 13.31
CA HIS A 65 -7.66 19.61 14.67
C HIS A 65 -7.64 21.15 14.73
N ARG A 66 -7.09 21.82 13.71
CA ARG A 66 -7.12 23.29 13.59
C ARG A 66 -8.54 23.86 13.43
N CYS A 67 -9.50 23.06 12.98
CA CYS A 67 -10.92 23.40 13.01
C CYS A 67 -11.56 23.22 14.42
N GLY A 68 -10.77 22.89 15.43
CA GLY A 68 -11.20 22.74 16.81
C GLY A 68 -11.84 21.40 17.12
N ILE A 69 -11.47 20.33 16.41
CA ILE A 69 -12.12 19.01 16.50
C ILE A 69 -11.11 17.85 16.54
N ILE A 70 -11.36 16.88 17.43
CA ILE A 70 -10.74 15.56 17.43
C ILE A 70 -11.75 14.55 16.87
N HIS A 71 -11.31 13.62 16.01
CA HIS A 71 -12.19 12.68 15.31
C HIS A 71 -12.68 11.49 16.17
N GLU A 72 -12.04 11.12 17.28
CA GLU A 72 -12.47 10.06 18.23
C GLU A 72 -12.65 8.61 17.70
N ASP A 73 -12.79 8.38 16.40
CA ASP A 73 -12.84 7.07 15.73
C ASP A 73 -11.93 7.08 14.49
N PHE A 74 -10.70 7.58 14.66
CA PHE A 74 -9.74 7.63 13.57
C PHE A 74 -9.09 6.26 13.36
N ARG A 75 -9.45 5.58 12.27
CA ARG A 75 -9.03 4.23 11.92
C ARG A 75 -9.01 4.01 10.42
N VAL A 76 -8.40 2.92 9.95
CA VAL A 76 -8.19 2.63 8.52
C VAL A 76 -9.47 2.73 7.67
N PRO A 77 -10.64 2.18 8.08
CA PRO A 77 -11.88 2.33 7.31
C PRO A 77 -12.34 3.78 7.10
N ASN A 78 -11.89 4.69 7.95
CA ASN A 78 -12.30 6.10 7.97
C ASN A 78 -11.33 7.02 7.22
N VAL A 79 -10.41 6.41 6.46
CA VAL A 79 -9.49 7.10 5.54
C VAL A 79 -9.71 6.53 4.15
N LEU A 80 -10.06 7.35 3.18
CA LEU A 80 -10.27 6.94 1.79
C LEU A 80 -9.11 7.40 0.90
N LEU A 81 -8.69 6.52 -0.01
CA LEU A 81 -7.61 6.77 -0.96
C LEU A 81 -8.12 6.71 -2.41
N ARG A 82 -7.75 7.71 -3.20
CA ARG A 82 -7.88 7.71 -4.66
C ARG A 82 -6.59 8.20 -5.29
N GLY A 83 -5.74 7.28 -5.74
CA GLY A 83 -4.40 7.60 -6.19
C GLY A 83 -3.56 8.19 -5.04
N ARG A 84 -3.15 9.46 -5.17
CA ARG A 84 -2.43 10.19 -4.11
C ARG A 84 -3.35 11.01 -3.20
N ASP A 85 -4.64 11.11 -3.55
CA ASP A 85 -5.61 11.86 -2.75
C ASP A 85 -6.06 11.05 -1.54
N VAL A 86 -6.15 11.76 -0.41
CA VAL A 86 -6.61 11.23 0.88
C VAL A 86 -7.83 12.05 1.33
N ARG A 87 -8.85 11.37 1.83
CA ARG A 87 -10.00 11.98 2.50
C ARG A 87 -10.28 11.26 3.82
N ILE A 88 -10.66 12.02 4.85
CA ILE A 88 -11.04 11.48 6.17
C ILE A 88 -12.56 11.58 6.29
N ILE A 89 -13.20 10.49 6.75
CA ILE A 89 -14.65 10.34 6.80
C ILE A 89 -15.12 9.84 8.17
N ASP A 90 -16.44 9.83 8.37
CA ASP A 90 -17.10 9.25 9.56
C ASP A 90 -16.90 10.04 10.87
N PHE A 91 -17.24 11.33 10.83
CA PHE A 91 -17.27 12.22 12.01
C PHE A 91 -18.50 11.99 12.90
N GLY A 92 -19.00 10.76 13.00
CA GLY A 92 -20.13 10.40 13.88
C GLY A 92 -19.77 10.47 15.36
N ARG A 93 -18.48 10.42 15.68
CA ARG A 93 -17.91 10.67 17.01
C ARG A 93 -16.90 11.79 16.87
N VAL A 94 -16.93 12.78 17.74
CA VAL A 94 -15.98 13.88 17.75
C VAL A 94 -15.90 14.48 19.15
N SER A 95 -14.78 15.15 19.47
CA SER A 95 -14.68 15.99 20.67
C SER A 95 -14.04 17.35 20.35
N PRO A 96 -14.25 18.38 21.18
CA PRO A 96 -13.63 19.69 20.96
C PRO A 96 -12.11 19.66 21.15
N HIS A 97 -11.37 20.21 20.20
CA HIS A 97 -9.93 20.47 20.30
C HIS A 97 -9.68 21.95 20.63
N LYS A 98 -8.69 22.24 21.49
CA LYS A 98 -8.32 23.62 21.90
C LYS A 98 -6.90 24.03 21.49
N GLY A 99 -6.09 23.10 21.01
CA GLY A 99 -4.73 23.39 20.56
C GLY A 99 -4.71 24.04 19.18
N GLU A 100 -3.58 24.65 18.84
CA GLU A 100 -3.37 25.29 17.54
C GLU A 100 -2.76 24.32 16.51
N CYS A 101 -2.25 23.17 16.96
CA CYS A 101 -1.63 22.13 16.14
C CYS A 101 -0.59 22.69 15.15
N LYS A 102 0.39 23.43 15.68
CA LYS A 102 1.50 24.06 14.97
C LYS A 102 2.69 23.13 14.80
N MET A 103 2.77 22.03 15.54
CA MET A 103 3.86 21.05 15.44
C MET A 103 4.14 20.68 13.97
N GLU A 104 5.39 20.84 13.52
CA GLU A 104 5.75 20.47 12.16
C GLU A 104 5.88 18.95 12.03
N ILE A 105 5.11 18.32 11.13
CA ILE A 105 5.18 16.87 10.90
C ILE A 105 6.22 16.56 9.83
N ARG A 106 7.40 16.14 10.30
CA ARG A 106 8.57 15.80 9.48
C ARG A 106 9.18 14.48 9.92
N ARG A 107 9.84 13.83 8.97
CA ARG A 107 10.45 12.52 9.15
C ARG A 107 11.92 12.56 9.57
N ASP A 108 12.62 13.63 9.20
CA ASP A 108 14.03 13.84 9.52
C ASP A 108 14.26 14.30 10.96
N LEU A 109 13.19 14.60 11.69
CA LEU A 109 13.22 14.92 13.11
C LEU A 109 13.19 13.64 13.96
N THR A 110 13.86 13.67 15.10
CA THR A 110 13.81 12.61 16.11
C THR A 110 12.65 12.85 17.08
N PRO A 111 12.07 11.79 17.69
CA PRO A 111 10.97 11.96 18.66
C PRO A 111 11.34 12.90 19.81
N TRP A 112 12.60 12.89 20.25
CA TRP A 112 13.10 13.74 21.33
C TRP A 112 13.19 15.21 20.98
N GLU A 113 13.45 15.55 19.71
CA GLU A 113 13.45 16.94 19.24
C GLU A 113 12.04 17.56 19.30
N HIS A 114 10.99 16.74 19.37
CA HIS A 114 9.61 17.21 19.44
C HIS A 114 9.08 17.42 20.86
N VAL A 115 9.62 16.75 21.89
CA VAL A 115 9.04 16.76 23.26
C VAL A 115 8.87 18.16 23.84
N ILE A 116 9.68 19.12 23.40
CA ILE A 116 9.64 20.52 23.87
C ILE A 116 8.59 21.35 23.11
N ASP A 117 8.23 20.93 21.88
CA ASP A 117 7.35 21.66 20.95
C ASP A 117 6.04 20.91 20.62
N VAL A 118 5.69 19.85 21.37
CA VAL A 118 4.40 19.15 21.20
C VAL A 118 3.27 20.05 21.71
N ASP A 119 2.58 20.71 20.79
CA ASP A 119 1.40 21.52 21.09
C ASP A 119 0.08 20.74 20.92
N CYS A 120 0.16 19.48 20.49
CA CYS A 120 -0.98 18.56 20.36
C CYS A 120 -0.56 17.11 20.59
N GLU A 121 -0.90 16.58 21.76
CA GLU A 121 -0.59 15.20 22.18
C GLU A 121 -1.18 14.16 21.22
N ASP A 122 -2.42 14.33 20.77
CA ASP A 122 -3.07 13.41 19.83
C ASP A 122 -2.28 13.26 18.52
N ILE A 123 -1.86 14.38 17.92
CA ILE A 123 -1.10 14.36 16.66
C ILE A 123 0.28 13.72 16.88
N TYR A 124 0.91 13.97 18.02
CA TYR A 124 2.16 13.30 18.39
C TYR A 124 1.97 11.78 18.50
N CYS A 125 0.94 11.31 19.22
CA CYS A 125 0.59 9.90 19.34
C CYS A 125 0.35 9.26 17.96
N TYR A 126 -0.39 9.93 17.07
CA TYR A 126 -0.58 9.44 15.71
C TYR A 126 0.73 9.37 14.91
N CYS A 127 1.69 10.29 15.12
CA CYS A 127 2.99 10.20 14.48
C CYS A 127 3.79 8.96 14.94
N GLU A 128 3.69 8.60 16.23
CA GLU A 128 4.28 7.36 16.77
C GLU A 128 3.57 6.12 16.21
N ASP A 129 2.24 6.09 16.24
CA ASP A 129 1.43 4.98 15.70
C ASP A 129 1.65 4.79 14.21
N PHE A 130 1.84 5.88 13.47
CA PHE A 130 2.16 5.84 12.04
C PHE A 130 3.63 5.53 11.79
N GLN A 131 4.46 5.40 12.82
CA GLN A 131 5.89 5.13 12.71
C GLN A 131 6.63 6.14 11.83
N ILE A 132 6.27 7.43 11.93
CA ILE A 132 6.87 8.50 11.13
C ILE A 132 8.36 8.62 11.41
N TRP A 133 8.75 8.50 12.68
CA TRP A 133 10.14 8.62 13.12
C TRP A 133 10.86 7.28 13.27
N SER A 134 10.24 6.18 12.82
CA SER A 134 10.87 4.87 12.85
C SER A 134 12.04 4.83 11.88
N LYS A 135 13.21 4.43 12.41
CA LYS A 135 14.41 4.13 11.62
C LYS A 135 14.36 2.75 10.99
N ASN A 136 13.38 1.91 11.35
CA ASN A 136 13.24 0.60 10.76
C ASN A 136 12.71 0.71 9.32
N VAL A 137 13.08 -0.26 8.51
CA VAL A 137 12.68 -0.38 7.11
C VAL A 137 11.73 -1.55 6.97
N THR A 138 10.55 -1.29 6.44
CA THR A 138 9.51 -2.26 6.14
C THR A 138 9.65 -2.70 4.68
N ILE A 139 9.80 -4.02 4.48
CA ILE A 139 9.86 -4.64 3.15
C ILE A 139 8.79 -5.74 3.12
N GLY A 140 7.81 -5.61 2.22
CA GLY A 140 6.61 -6.44 2.25
C GLY A 140 5.84 -6.24 3.55
N GLN A 141 5.62 -7.32 4.31
CA GLN A 141 4.93 -7.30 5.61
C GLN A 141 5.90 -7.44 6.80
N SER A 142 7.21 -7.32 6.58
CA SER A 142 8.23 -7.53 7.61
C SER A 142 9.01 -6.26 7.87
N VAL A 143 9.36 -6.05 9.14
CA VAL A 143 10.11 -4.88 9.62
C VAL A 143 11.55 -5.29 9.91
N PHE A 144 12.50 -4.50 9.42
CA PHE A 144 13.94 -4.75 9.52
C PHE A 144 14.66 -3.55 10.12
N PRO A 145 15.78 -3.76 10.85
CA PRO A 145 16.66 -2.67 11.23
C PRO A 145 17.26 -2.01 9.97
N PRO A 146 17.69 -0.74 10.03
CA PRO A 146 18.25 0.02 8.89
C PRO A 146 19.62 -0.47 8.41
N ASP A 147 20.05 -1.69 8.74
CA ASP A 147 21.40 -2.25 8.58
C ASP A 147 21.94 -2.24 7.13
N GLY A 148 22.46 -1.07 6.72
CA GLY A 148 22.86 -0.76 5.34
C GLY A 148 21.70 -0.69 4.34
N LEU A 149 20.45 -0.73 4.83
CA LEU A 149 19.27 -0.63 3.97
C LEU A 149 19.00 0.85 3.63
N PRO A 150 18.45 1.12 2.43
CA PRO A 150 18.11 2.48 2.06
C PRO A 150 16.92 2.99 2.90
N PRO A 151 16.72 4.31 2.98
CA PRO A 151 15.57 4.89 3.68
C PRO A 151 14.24 4.31 3.19
N GLN A 152 13.24 4.28 4.06
CA GLN A 152 11.92 3.69 3.75
C GLN A 152 11.30 4.29 2.47
N GLU A 153 11.49 5.58 2.23
CA GLU A 153 11.01 6.31 1.07
C GLU A 153 11.57 5.72 -0.22
N ALA A 154 12.86 5.40 -0.23
CA ALA A 154 13.48 4.74 -1.36
C ALA A 154 12.95 3.32 -1.55
N VAL A 155 12.71 2.59 -0.46
CA VAL A 155 12.07 1.27 -0.53
C VAL A 155 10.64 1.37 -1.06
N ASP A 156 9.89 2.39 -0.68
CA ASP A 156 8.50 2.62 -1.13
C ASP A 156 8.41 2.88 -2.63
N GLU A 157 9.40 3.56 -3.19
CA GLU A 157 9.52 3.84 -4.63
C GLU A 157 9.99 2.60 -5.41
N LEU A 158 10.96 1.84 -4.90
CA LEU A 158 11.56 0.70 -5.61
C LEU A 158 10.72 -0.58 -5.51
N ILE A 159 10.06 -0.77 -4.37
CA ILE A 159 9.33 -1.99 -4.06
C ILE A 159 7.87 -1.62 -3.80
N SER A 160 7.01 -1.97 -4.76
CA SER A 160 5.57 -1.86 -4.53
C SER A 160 5.18 -2.68 -3.29
N ARG A 161 4.63 -2.00 -2.28
CA ARG A 161 4.28 -2.60 -0.97
C ARG A 161 3.29 -3.77 -1.07
N ARG A 162 2.59 -3.93 -2.20
CA ARG A 162 1.70 -5.07 -2.45
C ARG A 162 2.45 -6.38 -2.76
N ARG A 163 3.78 -6.37 -2.89
CA ARG A 163 4.50 -7.43 -3.63
C ARG A 163 5.84 -7.86 -3.08
N THR A 164 5.92 -8.21 -1.80
CA THR A 164 7.09 -9.00 -1.39
C THR A 164 6.73 -10.07 -0.39
N ARG A 165 7.07 -11.31 -0.75
CA ARG A 165 7.07 -12.49 0.10
C ARG A 165 8.47 -13.09 0.06
N PHE A 166 8.95 -13.53 1.21
CA PHE A 166 10.23 -14.21 1.34
C PHE A 166 9.95 -15.71 1.45
N ASP A 167 9.96 -16.41 0.32
CA ASP A 167 9.67 -17.84 0.31
C ASP A 167 10.92 -18.67 0.65
N ASN A 168 12.12 -18.10 0.47
CA ASN A 168 13.38 -18.69 0.89
C ASN A 168 14.47 -17.64 1.20
N GLU A 169 15.54 -18.10 1.87
CA GLU A 169 16.69 -17.28 2.28
C GLU A 169 17.53 -16.76 1.11
N ASP A 170 17.56 -17.45 -0.03
CA ASP A 170 18.34 -16.99 -1.19
C ASP A 170 17.70 -15.76 -1.85
N GLN A 171 16.37 -15.75 -1.99
CA GLN A 171 15.59 -14.59 -2.44
C GLN A 171 15.78 -13.40 -1.50
N ARG A 172 15.71 -13.66 -0.19
CA ARG A 172 15.95 -12.64 0.83
C ARG A 172 17.36 -12.07 0.71
N ARG A 173 18.39 -12.93 0.63
CA ARG A 173 19.79 -12.51 0.49
C ARG A 173 19.99 -11.68 -0.78
N MET A 174 19.41 -12.09 -1.90
CA MET A 174 19.50 -11.40 -3.19
C MET A 174 18.85 -10.01 -3.14
N LEU A 175 17.61 -9.89 -2.63
CA LEU A 175 16.93 -8.61 -2.52
C LEU A 175 17.66 -7.65 -1.57
N PHE A 176 18.08 -8.14 -0.39
CA PHE A 176 18.81 -7.32 0.58
C PHE A 176 20.18 -6.90 0.07
N GLY A 177 20.86 -7.78 -0.68
CA GLY A 177 22.10 -7.43 -1.38
C GLY A 177 21.90 -6.23 -2.30
N ARG A 178 20.87 -6.29 -3.16
CA ARG A 178 20.56 -5.17 -4.07
C ARG A 178 20.17 -3.90 -3.32
N LEU A 179 19.34 -3.99 -2.28
CA LEU A 179 18.95 -2.82 -1.50
C LEU A 179 20.16 -2.13 -0.83
N ARG A 180 21.14 -2.90 -0.34
CA ARG A 180 22.38 -2.32 0.20
C ARG A 180 23.19 -1.60 -0.86
N GLU A 181 23.28 -2.16 -2.07
CA GLU A 181 23.91 -1.48 -3.20
C GLU A 181 23.18 -0.16 -3.53
N VAL A 182 21.84 -0.16 -3.53
CA VAL A 182 21.04 1.06 -3.70
C VAL A 182 21.35 2.10 -2.63
N SER A 183 21.49 1.70 -1.36
CA SER A 183 21.88 2.63 -0.28
C SER A 183 23.22 3.32 -0.58
N ILE A 184 24.21 2.54 -1.05
CA ILE A 184 25.52 3.07 -1.46
C ILE A 184 25.41 4.01 -2.66
N GLU A 185 24.52 3.74 -3.61
CA GLU A 185 24.26 4.61 -4.78
C GLU A 185 23.62 5.94 -4.36
N LEU A 186 22.62 5.89 -3.48
CA LEU A 186 21.98 7.08 -2.91
C LEU A 186 22.95 7.95 -2.10
N GLU A 187 23.83 7.33 -1.29
CA GLU A 187 24.88 8.03 -0.53
C GLU A 187 25.88 8.76 -1.44
N LYS A 188 26.07 8.28 -2.67
CA LYS A 188 26.89 8.95 -3.70
C LYS A 188 26.15 10.09 -4.40
N GLY A 189 24.90 10.35 -4.03
CA GLY A 189 24.05 11.39 -4.62
C GLY A 189 23.42 10.99 -5.95
N ILE A 190 23.37 9.69 -6.27
CA ILE A 190 22.64 9.22 -7.46
C ILE A 190 21.14 9.33 -7.16
N PRO A 191 20.36 10.07 -7.97
CA PRO A 191 18.91 10.15 -7.80
C PRO A 191 18.25 8.77 -7.94
N ILE A 192 17.18 8.51 -7.21
CA ILE A 192 16.54 7.18 -7.18
C ILE A 192 15.99 6.77 -8.55
N GLU A 193 15.56 7.74 -9.35
CA GLU A 193 15.11 7.59 -10.72
C GLU A 193 16.21 7.13 -11.69
N ASP A 194 17.47 7.41 -11.36
CA ASP A 194 18.65 7.01 -12.15
C ASP A 194 19.24 5.67 -11.68
N ILE A 195 18.81 5.16 -10.53
CA ILE A 195 19.28 3.89 -9.99
C ILE A 195 18.68 2.74 -10.81
N LYS A 196 19.56 1.92 -11.41
CA LYS A 196 19.13 0.75 -12.17
C LYS A 196 18.50 -0.29 -11.24
N TRP A 197 17.19 -0.44 -11.32
CA TRP A 197 16.46 -1.50 -10.63
C TRP A 197 16.34 -2.74 -11.54
N ASP A 198 17.04 -3.82 -11.19
CA ASP A 198 17.13 -5.04 -12.00
C ASP A 198 16.41 -6.24 -11.38
N ILE A 199 15.38 -5.97 -10.57
CA ILE A 199 14.52 -6.98 -9.94
C ILE A 199 13.07 -6.79 -10.40
N VAL A 200 12.41 -7.88 -10.80
CA VAL A 200 10.96 -7.94 -11.00
C VAL A 200 10.31 -8.80 -9.92
N PHE A 201 9.06 -8.51 -9.58
CA PHE A 201 8.28 -9.23 -8.59
C PHE A 201 7.17 -10.04 -9.27
N ILE A 202 7.25 -11.36 -9.20
CA ILE A 202 6.27 -12.29 -9.79
C ILE A 202 5.61 -13.06 -8.65
N ALA A 203 4.29 -12.87 -8.48
CA ALA A 203 3.53 -13.39 -7.33
C ALA A 203 4.18 -13.04 -5.96
N GLY A 204 4.80 -11.87 -5.86
CA GLY A 204 5.49 -11.40 -4.66
C GLY A 204 6.93 -11.92 -4.48
N ARG A 205 7.43 -12.79 -5.36
CA ARG A 205 8.81 -13.26 -5.33
C ARG A 205 9.73 -12.30 -6.09
N PRO A 206 10.85 -11.83 -5.49
CA PRO A 206 11.86 -11.08 -6.22
C PRO A 206 12.62 -12.00 -7.17
N ILE A 207 12.76 -11.60 -8.43
CA ILE A 207 13.43 -12.35 -9.49
C ILE A 207 14.45 -11.44 -10.19
N ARG A 208 15.64 -11.97 -10.44
CA ARG A 208 16.76 -11.29 -11.10
C ARG A 208 17.39 -12.21 -12.17
N PRO A 209 17.80 -11.70 -13.34
CA PRO A 209 17.69 -10.30 -13.75
C PRO A 209 16.29 -9.96 -14.26
N ALA A 210 15.79 -8.77 -13.89
CA ALA A 210 14.52 -8.22 -14.39
C ALA A 210 14.48 -8.17 -15.92
N SER A 211 15.64 -8.00 -16.54
CA SER A 211 15.76 -7.98 -17.99
C SER A 211 15.16 -9.21 -18.64
N ASP A 212 15.05 -10.36 -17.99
CA ASP A 212 14.54 -11.62 -18.57
C ASP A 212 13.01 -11.74 -18.58
N TYR A 213 12.31 -10.72 -18.11
CA TYR A 213 10.86 -10.72 -17.98
C TYR A 213 10.24 -9.46 -18.62
N PRO A 214 8.91 -9.46 -18.88
CA PRO A 214 8.18 -8.26 -19.26
C PRO A 214 8.27 -7.17 -18.18
N PRO A 215 7.98 -5.90 -18.51
CA PRO A 215 7.92 -4.82 -17.53
C PRO A 215 6.98 -5.14 -16.36
N GLN A 216 7.29 -4.64 -15.16
CA GLN A 216 6.53 -4.94 -13.94
C GLN A 216 5.04 -4.61 -14.12
N GLU A 217 4.68 -3.48 -14.73
CA GLU A 217 3.29 -3.08 -14.96
C GLU A 217 2.48 -4.09 -15.79
N PHE A 218 3.13 -4.75 -16.75
CA PHE A 218 2.50 -5.81 -17.54
C PHE A 218 2.23 -7.03 -16.67
N ILE A 219 3.26 -7.50 -15.94
CA ILE A 219 3.15 -8.64 -15.00
C ILE A 219 2.01 -8.39 -14.02
N ASP A 220 1.93 -7.18 -13.48
CA ASP A 220 0.94 -6.74 -12.52
C ASP A 220 -0.49 -6.82 -13.06
N SER A 221 -0.67 -6.39 -14.30
CA SER A 221 -1.96 -6.36 -14.99
C SER A 221 -2.47 -7.79 -15.21
N VAL A 222 -1.61 -8.66 -15.72
CA VAL A 222 -1.91 -10.09 -15.94
C VAL A 222 -2.28 -10.76 -14.62
N LEU A 223 -1.43 -10.65 -13.59
CA LEU A 223 -1.63 -11.34 -12.31
C LEU A 223 -2.81 -10.77 -11.52
N ARG A 224 -3.17 -9.48 -11.67
CA ARG A 224 -4.36 -8.88 -11.06
C ARG A 224 -5.64 -9.44 -11.67
N ARG A 225 -5.73 -9.56 -12.99
CA ARG A 225 -6.91 -10.13 -13.69
C ARG A 225 -7.16 -11.59 -13.33
N LEU A 226 -6.12 -12.29 -12.87
CA LEU A 226 -6.19 -13.68 -12.46
C LEU A 226 -6.33 -13.86 -10.94
N SER A 227 -6.50 -12.76 -10.19
CA SER A 227 -6.62 -12.75 -8.72
C SER A 227 -5.47 -13.47 -7.97
N VAL A 228 -4.29 -13.56 -8.58
CA VAL A 228 -3.14 -14.29 -7.99
C VAL A 228 -2.53 -13.54 -6.80
N TYR A 229 -2.79 -12.22 -6.68
CA TYR A 229 -2.29 -11.40 -5.57
C TYR A 229 -3.14 -11.45 -4.29
N GLU A 230 -4.39 -11.93 -4.36
CA GLU A 230 -5.36 -11.82 -3.27
C GLU A 230 -5.52 -13.13 -2.49
N GLY A 231 -4.41 -13.61 -1.92
CA GLY A 231 -4.48 -14.61 -0.84
C GLY A 231 -4.42 -16.09 -1.25
N THR A 232 -4.21 -16.42 -2.53
CA THR A 232 -3.87 -17.79 -2.90
C THR A 232 -2.36 -17.97 -2.94
N ASP A 233 -1.82 -18.70 -1.97
CA ASP A 233 -0.45 -19.23 -2.04
C ASP A 233 -0.37 -20.16 -3.25
N GLY A 234 0.04 -19.61 -4.39
CA GLY A 234 0.39 -20.41 -5.55
C GLY A 234 1.41 -21.44 -5.10
N THR A 235 1.18 -22.72 -5.41
CA THR A 235 2.17 -23.74 -5.10
C THR A 235 3.50 -23.39 -5.77
N PRO A 236 4.65 -23.85 -5.25
CA PRO A 236 5.94 -23.62 -5.91
C PRO A 236 5.90 -23.96 -7.41
N GLN A 237 5.18 -25.03 -7.79
CA GLN A 237 5.00 -25.45 -9.18
C GLN A 237 4.15 -24.47 -10.01
N GLN A 238 3.09 -23.88 -9.44
CA GLN A 238 2.31 -22.83 -10.10
C GLN A 238 3.20 -21.62 -10.39
N VAL A 239 3.99 -21.21 -9.39
CA VAL A 239 4.88 -20.07 -9.55
C VAL A 239 5.96 -20.33 -10.60
N GLU A 240 6.59 -21.51 -10.61
CA GLU A 240 7.55 -21.88 -11.65
C GLU A 240 6.93 -21.89 -13.06
N SER A 241 5.70 -22.38 -13.19
CA SER A 241 4.98 -22.37 -14.48
C SER A 241 4.71 -20.94 -14.95
N ILE A 242 4.29 -20.06 -14.04
CA ILE A 242 4.10 -18.62 -14.33
C ILE A 242 5.43 -17.97 -14.73
N LEU A 243 6.52 -18.25 -14.01
CA LEU A 243 7.85 -17.73 -14.30
C LEU A 243 8.30 -18.13 -15.70
N HIS A 244 8.10 -19.40 -16.09
CA HIS A 244 8.43 -19.89 -17.41
C HIS A 244 7.62 -19.18 -18.50
N ILE A 245 6.29 -19.09 -18.34
CA ILE A 245 5.41 -18.42 -19.31
C ILE A 245 5.78 -16.94 -19.49
N LEU A 246 6.02 -16.22 -18.39
CA LEU A 246 6.40 -14.81 -18.45
C LEU A 246 7.77 -14.61 -19.10
N ARG A 247 8.74 -15.50 -18.82
CA ARG A 247 10.06 -15.45 -19.45
C ARG A 247 9.95 -15.68 -20.96
N GLU A 248 9.14 -16.65 -21.39
CA GLU A 248 8.88 -16.88 -22.82
C GLU A 248 8.17 -15.69 -23.47
N ALA A 249 7.21 -15.07 -22.78
CA ALA A 249 6.45 -13.92 -23.26
C ALA A 249 7.28 -12.65 -23.46
N LYS A 250 8.44 -12.52 -22.80
CA LYS A 250 9.36 -11.41 -23.04
C LYS A 250 9.87 -11.40 -24.49
N LEU A 251 10.16 -12.57 -25.07
CA LEU A 251 10.71 -12.68 -26.42
C LEU A 251 9.81 -12.02 -27.49
N PRO A 252 8.49 -12.28 -27.54
CA PRO A 252 7.56 -11.72 -28.54
C PRO A 252 6.91 -10.35 -28.21
N LEU A 253 7.02 -9.82 -26.98
CA LEU A 253 6.51 -8.47 -26.68
C LEU A 253 7.39 -7.34 -27.27
N SER A 254 8.58 -7.68 -27.78
CA SER A 254 9.49 -6.72 -28.41
C SER A 254 9.23 -6.51 -29.91
N ASP A 255 8.51 -7.42 -30.58
CA ASP A 255 8.15 -7.35 -32.01
C ASP A 255 6.62 -7.35 -32.26
N GLY A 256 5.80 -7.42 -31.20
CA GLY A 256 4.34 -7.36 -31.26
C GLY A 256 3.67 -8.69 -31.60
N SER A 257 4.39 -9.82 -31.55
CA SER A 257 3.89 -11.13 -31.96
C SER A 257 3.04 -11.87 -30.92
N VAL A 258 2.97 -11.40 -29.67
CA VAL A 258 2.12 -11.98 -28.62
C VAL A 258 1.34 -10.90 -27.89
N THR A 259 0.02 -11.11 -27.74
CA THR A 259 -0.87 -10.17 -27.05
C THR A 259 -0.97 -10.43 -25.55
N SER A 260 -1.42 -9.45 -24.76
CA SER A 260 -1.70 -9.63 -23.33
C SER A 260 -2.66 -10.80 -23.06
N GLU A 261 -3.65 -10.99 -23.94
CA GLU A 261 -4.68 -12.00 -23.81
C GLU A 261 -4.11 -13.42 -23.98
N GLU A 262 -3.13 -13.61 -24.86
CA GLU A 262 -2.46 -14.89 -25.07
C GLU A 262 -1.60 -15.29 -23.87
N VAL A 263 -0.86 -14.33 -23.28
CA VAL A 263 -0.09 -14.56 -22.05
C VAL A 263 -1.04 -14.91 -20.90
N GLU A 264 -2.14 -14.15 -20.77
CA GLU A 264 -3.17 -14.44 -19.75
C GLU A 264 -3.79 -15.82 -19.92
N ALA A 265 -4.10 -16.23 -21.15
CA ALA A 265 -4.65 -17.55 -21.44
C ALA A 265 -3.69 -18.66 -21.01
N LYS A 266 -2.40 -18.54 -21.35
CA LYS A 266 -1.36 -19.50 -20.93
C LYS A 266 -1.19 -19.55 -19.41
N VAL A 267 -1.15 -18.39 -18.74
CA VAL A 267 -1.04 -18.34 -17.28
C VAL A 267 -2.27 -18.98 -16.62
N ARG A 268 -3.47 -18.70 -17.13
CA ARG A 268 -4.72 -19.29 -16.66
C ARG A 268 -4.73 -20.82 -16.84
N GLU A 269 -4.27 -21.31 -17.98
CA GLU A 269 -4.14 -22.74 -18.26
C GLU A 269 -3.20 -23.44 -17.27
N ALA A 270 -2.02 -22.86 -17.03
CA ALA A 270 -1.06 -23.38 -16.05
C ALA A 270 -1.66 -23.44 -14.64
N LEU A 271 -2.38 -22.39 -14.22
CA LEU A 271 -3.07 -22.37 -12.93
C LEU A 271 -4.15 -23.46 -12.84
N HIS A 272 -4.95 -23.67 -13.90
CA HIS A 272 -5.96 -24.72 -13.95
C HIS A 272 -5.38 -26.13 -13.88
N PHE A 273 -4.33 -26.41 -14.65
CA PHE A 273 -3.68 -27.71 -14.68
C PHE A 273 -3.20 -28.12 -13.28
N THR A 274 -2.50 -27.21 -12.61
CA THR A 274 -1.94 -27.47 -11.27
C THR A 274 -3.04 -27.61 -10.20
N ASN A 275 -4.16 -26.90 -10.34
CA ASN A 275 -5.30 -27.05 -9.43
C ASN A 275 -6.02 -28.39 -9.63
N ARG A 276 -6.14 -28.88 -10.87
CA ARG A 276 -6.74 -30.18 -11.19
C ARG A 276 -5.95 -31.33 -10.59
N ASP A 277 -4.62 -31.30 -10.69
CA ASP A 277 -3.75 -32.33 -10.10
C ASP A 277 -3.87 -32.38 -8.58
N ARG A 278 -4.01 -31.23 -7.90
CA ARG A 278 -4.28 -31.18 -6.46
C ARG A 278 -5.59 -31.85 -6.06
N VAL A 279 -6.66 -31.63 -6.83
CA VAL A 279 -7.98 -32.23 -6.53
C VAL A 279 -7.89 -33.75 -6.65
N LEU A 280 -7.29 -34.25 -7.74
CA LEU A 280 -7.13 -35.68 -8.00
C LEU A 280 -6.26 -36.38 -6.94
N HIS A 281 -5.16 -35.77 -6.52
CA HIS A 281 -4.33 -36.33 -5.44
C HIS A 281 -5.02 -36.34 -4.07
N ARG A 282 -5.84 -35.32 -3.74
CA ARG A 282 -6.62 -35.33 -2.49
C ARG A 282 -7.70 -36.41 -2.48
N THR A 283 -8.30 -36.70 -3.63
CA THR A 283 -9.33 -37.76 -3.72
C THR A 283 -8.71 -39.15 -3.59
N SER A 284 -7.48 -39.35 -4.08
CA SER A 284 -6.76 -40.63 -3.97
C SER A 284 -6.28 -40.95 -2.54
N ILE A 285 -5.97 -39.94 -1.73
CA ILE A 285 -5.51 -40.14 -0.33
C ILE A 285 -6.70 -40.38 0.61
N ALA A 286 -7.87 -39.81 0.33
CA ALA A 286 -9.09 -40.02 1.14
C ALA A 286 -9.78 -41.39 0.89
N SER A 287 -9.25 -42.19 -0.06
CA SER A 287 -9.81 -43.49 -0.47
C SER A 287 -9.02 -44.69 0.09
N HIS A 288 -8.06 -44.44 1.00
CA HIS A 288 -7.24 -45.42 1.69
C HIS A 288 -7.34 -45.23 3.21
#